data_AF-A0A949DVZ6-F1
#
_entry.id   AF-A0A949DVZ6-F1
#
_cell.length_a   1.000
_cell.length_b   1.000
_cell.length_c   1.000
_cell.angle_alpha   90.00
_cell.angle_beta   90.00
_cell.angle_gamma   90.00
#
_symmetry.space_group_name_H-M   'P 1'
#
loop_
_entity.id
_entity.type
_entity.pdbx_description
1 polymer ?
#
loop_
_entity_poly.entity_id
_entity_poly.type
_entity_poly.pdbx_seq_one_letter_code
_entity_poly.pdbx_strand_id
1 'polypeptide(L)'
;MLEHQRVLNQDLVLRVSKSVDPSAFDINKYEGFLDALCGEREYQKEAIRNTLLYLMGGNYNNLSQLAEENYHSNVNLQTMYGSFEQYKRHL
;
A
#
# COMPACT_ATOMS: atom_id res chain seq x y z
N MET A 1 18.00 28.49 -7.19
CA MET A 1 17.56 27.88 -5.91
C MET A 1 16.75 26.66 -6.27
N LEU A 2 17.17 25.47 -5.86
CA LEU A 2 16.35 24.26 -6.00
C LEU A 2 15.23 24.34 -4.95
N GLU A 3 13.98 24.51 -5.40
CA GLU A 3 12.82 24.36 -4.53
C GLU A 3 12.88 22.96 -3.90
N HIS A 4 13.06 22.90 -2.58
CA HIS A 4 12.83 21.65 -1.87
C HIS A 4 11.32 21.41 -1.86
N GLN A 5 10.87 20.52 -2.73
CA GLN A 5 9.49 20.06 -2.73
C GLN A 5 9.15 19.53 -1.33
N ARG A 6 8.12 20.10 -0.72
CA ARG A 6 7.67 19.70 0.62
C ARG A 6 7.10 18.28 0.55
N VAL A 7 7.83 17.31 1.08
CA VAL A 7 7.37 15.93 1.27
C VAL A 7 6.56 15.84 2.56
N LEU A 8 5.34 15.31 2.48
CA LEU A 8 4.48 15.04 3.64
C LEU A 8 4.53 13.54 3.98
N ASN A 9 4.24 13.18 5.23
CA ASN A 9 4.21 11.76 5.64
C ASN A 9 3.24 10.92 4.81
N GLN A 10 2.11 11.48 4.39
CA GLN A 10 1.14 10.81 3.52
C GLN A 10 1.72 10.44 2.14
N ASP A 11 2.73 11.19 1.68
CA ASP A 11 3.40 10.95 0.40
C ASP A 11 4.34 9.74 0.47
N LEU A 12 4.64 9.25 1.67
CA LEU A 12 5.53 8.12 1.92
C LEU A 12 4.77 6.83 2.29
N VAL A 13 3.43 6.89 2.35
CA VAL A 13 2.60 5.72 2.66
C VAL A 13 2.66 4.72 1.51
N LEU A 14 2.98 3.47 1.83
CA LEU A 14 3.01 2.37 0.87
C LEU A 14 1.61 2.03 0.37
N ARG A 15 1.43 2.05 -0.94
CA ARG A 15 0.19 1.69 -1.62
C ARG A 15 0.23 0.23 -2.00
N VAL A 16 -0.77 -0.52 -1.53
CA VAL A 16 -0.98 -1.92 -1.86
C VAL A 16 -1.74 -2.01 -3.18
N SER A 17 -1.28 -2.87 -4.11
CA SER A 17 -1.98 -3.11 -5.36
C SER A 17 -3.39 -3.67 -5.12
N LYS A 18 -4.36 -3.09 -5.83
CA LYS A 18 -5.75 -3.57 -5.89
C LYS A 18 -5.98 -4.60 -6.99
N SER A 19 -4.99 -4.81 -7.87
CA SER A 19 -5.05 -5.81 -8.92
C SER A 19 -4.58 -7.14 -8.34
N VAL A 20 -5.54 -7.93 -7.88
CA VAL A 20 -5.33 -9.28 -7.34
C VAL A 20 -6.05 -10.26 -8.24
N ASP A 21 -5.44 -11.43 -8.48
CA ASP A 21 -6.10 -12.54 -9.16
C ASP A 21 -7.33 -13.00 -8.33
N PRO A 22 -8.57 -12.81 -8.83
CA PRO A 22 -9.77 -13.19 -8.08
C PRO A 22 -9.88 -14.70 -7.85
N SER A 23 -9.16 -15.52 -8.63
CA SER A 23 -9.09 -16.96 -8.40
C SER A 23 -8.27 -17.31 -7.15
N ALA A 24 -7.28 -16.47 -6.80
CA ALA A 24 -6.50 -16.59 -5.58
C ALA A 24 -7.21 -15.91 -4.39
N PHE A 25 -7.70 -14.69 -4.56
CA PHE A 25 -8.44 -13.96 -3.53
C PHE A 25 -9.45 -12.97 -4.10
N ASP A 26 -10.73 -13.22 -3.84
CA ASP A 26 -11.85 -12.37 -4.25
C ASP A 26 -12.39 -11.59 -3.04
N ILE A 27 -11.97 -10.33 -2.90
CA ILE A 27 -12.39 -9.44 -1.82
C ILE A 27 -13.91 -9.17 -1.83
N ASN A 28 -14.57 -9.26 -3.00
CA ASN A 28 -16.00 -8.94 -3.12
C ASN A 28 -16.88 -9.88 -2.28
N LYS A 29 -16.40 -11.10 -2.01
CA LYS A 29 -17.08 -12.07 -1.13
C LYS A 29 -17.24 -11.57 0.31
N TYR A 30 -16.44 -10.60 0.72
CA TYR A 30 -16.41 -10.07 2.08
C TYR A 30 -17.14 -8.74 2.23
N GLU A 31 -17.58 -8.09 1.15
CA GLU A 31 -18.15 -6.73 1.20
C GLU A 31 -19.37 -6.64 2.10
N GLY A 32 -20.30 -7.61 2.05
CA GLY A 32 -21.45 -7.64 2.95
C GLY A 32 -21.06 -7.77 4.43
N PHE A 33 -19.96 -8.46 4.75
CA PHE A 33 -19.43 -8.53 6.10
C PHE A 33 -18.79 -7.21 6.52
N LEU A 34 -18.06 -6.55 5.63
CA LEU A 34 -17.45 -5.24 5.89
C LEU A 34 -18.53 -4.17 6.12
N ASP A 35 -19.62 -4.21 5.36
CA ASP A 35 -20.78 -3.33 5.54
C ASP A 35 -21.43 -3.55 6.90
N ALA A 36 -21.69 -4.81 7.28
CA ALA A 36 -22.28 -5.12 8.58
C ALA A 36 -21.36 -4.76 9.76
N LEU A 37 -20.04 -4.97 9.62
CA LEU A 37 -19.05 -4.72 10.67
C LEU A 37 -18.76 -3.23 10.87
N CYS A 38 -18.58 -2.49 9.78
CA CYS A 38 -18.12 -1.10 9.82
C CYS A 38 -19.26 -0.09 9.71
N GLY A 39 -20.44 -0.48 9.21
CA GLY A 39 -21.55 0.44 8.95
C GLY A 39 -21.13 1.52 7.95
N GLU A 40 -21.29 2.78 8.31
CA GLU A 40 -20.93 3.94 7.45
C GLU A 40 -19.45 4.34 7.54
N ARG A 41 -18.63 3.64 8.35
CA ARG A 41 -17.21 3.96 8.55
C ARG A 41 -16.35 3.45 7.38
N GLU A 42 -16.43 4.14 6.24
CA GLU A 42 -15.71 3.75 5.01
C GLU A 42 -14.19 3.64 5.19
N TYR A 43 -13.58 4.51 6.00
CA TYR A 43 -12.15 4.44 6.29
C TYR A 43 -11.74 3.09 6.95
N GLN A 44 -12.62 2.49 7.75
CA GLN A 44 -12.35 1.17 8.35
C GLN A 44 -12.46 0.08 7.28
N LYS A 45 -13.47 0.15 6.41
CA LYS A 45 -13.62 -0.80 5.31
C LYS A 45 -12.41 -0.73 4.38
N GLU A 46 -11.96 0.47 4.02
CA GLU A 46 -10.76 0.66 3.19
C GLU A 46 -9.50 0.09 3.86
N ALA A 47 -9.31 0.37 5.16
CA ALA A 47 -8.17 -0.18 5.90
C ALA A 47 -8.19 -1.72 5.92
N ILE A 48 -9.35 -2.34 6.12
CA ILE A 48 -9.50 -3.80 6.10
C ILE A 48 -9.23 -4.33 4.70
N ARG A 49 -9.82 -3.74 3.64
CA ARG A 49 -9.58 -4.16 2.25
C ARG A 49 -8.09 -4.11 1.92
N ASN A 50 -7.40 -3.01 2.20
CA ASN A 50 -5.96 -2.88 1.94
C ASN A 50 -5.15 -3.92 2.72
N THR A 51 -5.52 -4.19 3.97
CA THR A 51 -4.86 -5.21 4.80
C THR A 51 -5.05 -6.62 4.21
N LEU A 52 -6.28 -6.96 3.80
CA LEU A 52 -6.58 -8.26 3.20
C LEU A 52 -5.90 -8.43 1.84
N LEU A 53 -5.86 -7.40 1.00
CA LEU A 53 -5.15 -7.44 -0.28
C LEU A 53 -3.64 -7.65 -0.08
N TYR A 54 -3.03 -7.01 0.92
CA TYR A 54 -1.62 -7.21 1.23
C TYR A 54 -1.32 -8.62 1.74
N LEU A 55 -2.13 -9.12 2.69
CA LEU A 55 -1.87 -10.40 3.35
C LEU A 55 -2.31 -11.62 2.54
N MET A 56 -3.44 -11.51 1.83
CA MET A 56 -4.09 -12.65 1.16
C MET A 56 -4.11 -12.53 -0.37
N GLY A 57 -3.82 -11.34 -0.92
CA GLY A 57 -3.85 -11.12 -2.37
C GLY A 57 -2.71 -11.80 -3.13
N GLY A 58 -1.69 -12.35 -2.45
CA GLY A 58 -0.59 -13.09 -3.08
C GLY A 58 0.41 -12.25 -3.89
N ASN A 59 0.16 -10.95 -4.05
CA ASN A 59 1.01 -10.04 -4.82
C ASN A 59 2.38 -9.78 -4.16
N TYR A 60 2.47 -9.90 -2.83
CA TYR A 60 3.69 -9.60 -2.09
C TYR A 60 3.99 -10.73 -1.10
N ASN A 61 5.22 -11.24 -1.15
CA ASN A 61 5.69 -12.25 -0.20
C ASN A 61 6.12 -11.62 1.13
N ASN A 62 6.47 -10.33 1.13
CA ASN A 62 6.91 -9.58 2.30
C ASN A 62 6.86 -8.07 2.05
N LEU A 63 7.10 -7.31 3.12
CA LEU A 63 7.10 -5.84 3.10
C LEU A 63 8.14 -5.26 2.13
N SER A 64 9.30 -5.91 1.96
CA SER A 64 10.34 -5.40 1.06
C SER A 64 9.90 -5.39 -0.40
N GLN A 65 9.11 -6.36 -0.85
CA GLN A 65 8.55 -6.35 -2.21
C GLN A 65 7.55 -5.22 -2.42
N LEU A 66 6.67 -4.99 -1.44
CA LEU A 66 5.74 -3.85 -1.48
C LEU A 66 6.50 -2.52 -1.50
N ALA A 67 7.55 -2.42 -0.68
CA ALA A 67 8.40 -1.24 -0.59
C ALA A 67 9.19 -0.98 -1.89
N GLU A 68 9.68 -2.03 -2.56
CA GLU A 68 10.37 -1.93 -3.85
C GLU A 68 9.44 -1.38 -4.94
N GLU A 69 8.25 -1.96 -5.08
CA GLU A 69 7.24 -1.49 -6.02
C GLU A 69 6.88 -0.01 -5.79
N ASN A 70 6.69 0.37 -4.52
CA ASN A 70 6.38 1.74 -4.15
C ASN A 70 7.57 2.68 -4.38
N TYR A 71 8.80 2.26 -4.11
CA TYR A 71 9.99 3.06 -4.37
C TYR A 71 10.11 3.38 -5.86
N HIS A 72 9.87 2.39 -6.74
CA HIS A 72 9.95 2.59 -8.19
C HIS A 72 8.80 3.42 -8.76
N SER A 73 7.64 3.45 -8.09
CA SER A 73 6.45 4.19 -8.55
C SER A 73 6.24 5.54 -7.85
N ASN A 74 7.02 5.87 -6.82
CA ASN A 74 6.85 7.08 -6.01
C ASN A 74 8.12 7.94 -6.02
N VAL A 75 8.07 9.06 -6.75
CA VAL A 75 9.18 10.01 -6.85
C VAL A 75 9.59 10.59 -5.48
N ASN A 76 8.66 10.74 -4.53
CA ASN A 76 9.01 11.29 -3.21
C ASN A 76 9.89 10.32 -2.41
N LEU A 77 9.65 9.01 -2.52
CA LEU A 77 10.54 8.00 -1.94
C LEU A 77 11.92 8.05 -2.59
N GLN A 78 11.99 8.21 -3.91
CA GLN A 78 13.26 8.33 -4.64
C GLN A 78 14.03 9.60 -4.26
N THR A 79 13.34 10.73 -4.17
CA THR A 79 13.94 12.01 -3.75
C THR A 79 14.44 11.95 -2.32
N MET A 80 13.71 11.29 -1.41
CA MET A 80 14.07 11.23 0.00
C MET A 80 15.23 10.26 0.30
N TYR A 81 15.25 9.09 -0.36
CA TYR A 81 16.20 8.02 -0.03
C TYR A 81 17.28 7.78 -1.10
N GLY A 82 17.14 8.31 -2.32
CA GLY A 82 18.15 8.25 -3.38
C GLY A 82 18.36 6.88 -4.06
N SER A 83 18.28 5.77 -3.32
CA SER A 83 18.28 4.41 -3.87
C SER A 83 17.38 3.47 -3.07
N PHE A 84 16.92 2.39 -3.71
CA PHE A 84 16.13 1.36 -3.02
C PHE A 84 16.93 0.71 -1.88
N GLU A 85 18.23 0.46 -2.08
CA GLU A 85 19.10 -0.09 -1.04
C GLU A 85 19.24 0.82 0.19
N GLN A 86 19.21 2.15 0.00
CA GLN A 86 19.18 3.09 1.12
C GLN A 86 17.81 3.06 1.79
N TYR A 87 16.73 3.13 1.01
CA TYR A 87 15.36 3.07 1.53
C TYR A 87 15.10 1.79 2.36
N LYS A 88 15.56 0.64 1.86
CA LYS A 88 15.39 -0.67 2.48
C LYS A 88 16.04 -0.79 3.87
N ARG A 89 17.04 0.04 4.19
CA ARG A 89 17.65 0.10 5.54
C ARG A 89 16.72 0.76 6.58
N HIS A 90 15.66 1.42 6.13
CA HIS A 90 14.66 2.09 6.96
C HIS A 90 13.30 1.34 7.01
N LEU A 91 13.22 0.13 6.45
CA LEU A 91 12.08 -0.78 6.57
C LEU A 91 12.20 -1.61 7.86
#